data_AF-A0A7C5JTN1-F1
#
_entry.id   AF-A0A7C5JTN1-F1
#
_cell.length_a   1.000
_cell.length_b   1.000
_cell.length_c   1.000
_cell.angle_alpha   90.00
_cell.angle_beta   90.00
_cell.angle_gamma   90.00
#
_symmetry.space_group_name_H-M   'P 1'
#
loop_
_entity.id
_entity.type
_entity.pdbx_description
1 polymer ?
#
loop_
_entity_poly.entity_id
_entity_poly.type
_entity_poly.pdbx_seq_one_letter_code
_entity_poly.pdbx_strand_id
1 'polypeptide(L)'
;METVHGHDHTRELVVTKHGHQLELDANTFFVELDLVPQSQIVADLVERDPQGHIMVNARSRISMEGLFAAGDVTESSSSESSSPSPRAPKRHLWPTSTCSAKPTSLARR
;
A
#
# COMPACT_ATOMS: atom_id res chain seq x y z
N MET A 1 0.03 49.84 16.29
CA MET A 1 -0.32 48.79 15.31
C MET A 1 0.96 48.05 15.02
N GLU A 2 1.07 46.82 15.51
CA GLU A 2 2.27 46.00 15.37
C GLU A 2 1.96 44.90 14.35
N THR A 3 2.75 44.85 13.28
CA THR A 3 2.58 43.90 12.18
C THR A 3 3.49 42.71 12.40
N VAL A 4 2.93 41.51 12.44
CA VAL A 4 3.70 40.27 12.45
C VAL A 4 3.96 39.84 11.01
N HIS A 5 5.24 39.78 10.62
CA HIS A 5 5.68 39.17 9.36
C HIS A 5 6.13 37.73 9.64
N GLY A 6 5.19 36.78 9.49
CA GLY A 6 5.49 35.35 9.59
C GLY A 6 6.15 34.82 8.33
N HIS A 7 7.10 33.90 8.48
CA HIS A 7 7.64 33.10 7.39
C HIS A 7 7.25 31.64 7.65
N ASP A 8 6.30 31.12 6.87
CA ASP A 8 5.67 29.80 7.11
C ASP A 8 6.51 28.60 6.60
N HIS A 9 7.68 28.84 6.02
CA HIS A 9 8.45 27.82 5.31
C HIS A 9 9.93 27.81 5.68
N THR A 10 10.49 26.60 5.75
CA THR A 10 11.91 26.36 5.99
C THR A 10 12.73 26.88 4.81
N ARG A 11 13.66 27.80 5.08
CA ARG A 11 14.53 28.45 4.08
C ARG A 11 15.82 27.69 3.80
N GLU A 12 16.16 26.72 4.65
CA GLU A 12 17.46 26.09 4.64
C GLU A 12 17.35 24.59 4.99
N LEU A 13 18.01 23.74 4.18
CA LEU A 13 18.11 22.29 4.40
C LEU A 13 19.57 21.90 4.54
N VAL A 14 19.94 21.35 5.70
CA VAL A 14 21.29 20.82 5.95
C VAL A 14 21.29 19.30 5.79
N VAL A 15 21.96 18.80 4.75
CA VAL A 15 22.10 17.37 4.49
C VAL A 15 23.46 16.90 4.99
N THR A 16 23.47 15.91 5.89
CA THR A 16 24.71 15.26 6.33
C THR A 16 24.88 13.91 5.64
N LYS A 17 25.98 13.72 4.91
CA LYS A 17 26.33 12.46 4.25
C LYS A 17 27.79 12.11 4.53
N HIS A 18 28.04 10.94 5.10
CA HIS A 18 29.38 10.48 5.47
C HIS A 18 30.19 11.49 6.31
N GLY A 19 29.53 12.23 7.21
CA GLY A 19 30.18 13.25 8.03
C GLY A 19 30.43 14.60 7.34
N HIS A 20 30.13 14.73 6.05
CA HIS A 20 30.14 16.00 5.34
C HIS A 20 28.76 16.65 5.37
N GLN A 21 28.71 17.95 5.66
CA GLN A 21 27.49 18.74 5.62
C GLN A 21 27.39 19.52 4.31
N LEU A 22 26.19 19.55 3.74
CA LEU A 22 25.82 20.37 2.60
C LEU A 22 24.62 21.22 3.00
N GLU A 23 24.77 22.54 2.95
CA GLU A 23 23.71 23.51 3.18
C GLU A 23 23.05 23.87 1.84
N LEU A 24 21.72 23.78 1.79
CA LEU A 24 20.91 24.11 0.62
C LEU A 24 19.94 25.24 0.99
N ASP A 25 20.00 26.35 0.27
CA ASP A 25 19.06 27.47 0.38
C ASP A 25 17.95 27.30 -0.65
N ALA A 26 16.70 27.20 -0.20
CA ALA A 26 15.53 27.15 -1.06
C ALA A 26 14.27 27.64 -0.33
N ASN A 27 13.31 28.17 -1.10
CA ASN A 27 12.06 28.68 -0.54
C ASN A 27 11.13 27.58 -0.03
N THR A 28 11.24 26.36 -0.58
CA THR A 28 10.39 25.21 -0.23
C THR A 28 11.11 23.92 -0.58
N PHE A 29 11.02 22.93 0.31
CA PHE A 29 11.57 21.59 0.12
C PHE A 29 10.44 20.56 0.14
N PHE A 30 10.47 19.61 -0.79
CA PHE A 30 9.61 18.43 -0.78
C PHE A 30 10.47 17.21 -0.51
N VAL A 31 10.11 16.44 0.51
CA VAL A 31 10.77 15.17 0.82
C VAL A 31 9.81 14.06 0.47
N GLU A 32 10.10 13.37 -0.62
CA GLU A 32 9.43 12.14 -1.01
C GLU A 32 10.38 10.98 -0.67
N LEU A 33 10.00 10.17 0.30
CA LEU A 33 10.69 8.93 0.63
C LEU A 33 9.93 7.79 -0.03
N ASP A 34 10.66 6.78 -0.49
CA ASP A 34 10.04 5.54 -0.95
C ASP A 34 9.14 4.98 0.16
N LEU A 35 7.95 4.53 -0.23
CA LEU A 35 7.02 3.91 0.70
C LEU A 35 7.51 2.52 1.09
N VAL A 36 7.56 2.25 2.40
CA VAL A 36 7.73 0.89 2.93
C VAL A 36 6.35 0.31 3.25
N PRO A 37 5.86 -0.69 2.52
CA PRO A 37 4.53 -1.24 2.74
C PRO A 37 4.44 -1.96 4.08
N GLN A 38 3.36 -1.69 4.80
CA GLN A 38 3.08 -2.30 6.11
C GLN A 38 2.44 -3.70 5.96
N SER A 39 3.10 -4.59 5.20
CA SER A 39 2.58 -5.90 4.78
C SER A 39 3.11 -7.08 5.60
N GLN A 40 3.96 -6.85 6.60
CA GLN A 40 4.70 -7.89 7.32
C GLN A 40 3.78 -8.87 8.07
N ILE A 41 2.62 -8.40 8.56
CA ILE A 41 1.64 -9.23 9.27
C ILE A 41 1.04 -10.36 8.41
N VAL A 42 1.07 -10.20 7.08
CA VAL A 42 0.57 -11.20 6.11
C VAL A 42 1.68 -11.84 5.28
N ALA A 43 2.95 -11.64 5.66
CA ALA A 43 4.11 -12.06 4.90
C ALA A 43 4.12 -13.55 4.50
N ASP A 44 3.61 -14.42 5.38
CA ASP A 44 3.55 -15.87 5.18
C ASP A 44 2.26 -16.35 4.51
N LEU A 45 1.31 -15.43 4.27
CA LEU A 45 -0.03 -15.74 3.76
C LEU A 45 -0.21 -15.32 2.29
N VAL A 46 0.52 -14.30 1.85
CA VAL A 46 0.27 -13.64 0.56
C VAL A 46 1.57 -13.43 -0.22
N GLU A 47 1.48 -13.40 -1.54
CA GLU A 47 2.61 -13.06 -2.40
C GLU A 47 2.89 -11.55 -2.34
N ARG A 48 4.17 -11.19 -2.29
CA ARG A 48 4.64 -9.81 -2.22
C ARG A 48 5.78 -9.58 -3.20
N ASP A 49 5.87 -8.36 -3.73
CA ASP A 49 6.98 -7.94 -4.58
C ASP A 49 8.30 -7.77 -3.77
N PRO A 50 9.46 -7.57 -4.41
CA PRO A 50 10.73 -7.33 -3.71
C PRO A 50 10.74 -6.10 -2.80
N GLN A 51 9.86 -5.13 -3.04
CA GLN A 51 9.68 -3.90 -2.27
C GLN A 51 8.72 -4.09 -1.08
N GLY A 52 8.05 -5.24 -0.98
CA GLY A 52 7.13 -5.61 0.08
C GLY A 52 5.65 -5.27 -0.19
N HIS A 53 5.27 -4.82 -1.39
CA HIS A 53 3.87 -4.58 -1.72
C HIS A 53 3.14 -5.91 -1.95
N ILE A 54 1.85 -5.94 -1.60
CA ILE A 54 1.00 -7.10 -1.85
C ILE A 54 0.63 -7.14 -3.33
N MET A 55 0.91 -8.27 -3.98
CA MET A 55 0.56 -8.48 -5.38
C MET A 55 -0.95 -8.67 -5.52
N VAL A 56 -1.57 -7.90 -6.39
CA VAL A 56 -3.03 -7.90 -6.61
C VAL A 56 -3.36 -7.95 -8.09
N ASN A 57 -4.49 -8.56 -8.45
CA ASN A 57 -5.05 -8.39 -9.79
C ASN A 57 -5.93 -7.14 -9.90
N ALA A 58 -6.45 -6.87 -11.11
CA ALA A 58 -7.34 -5.73 -11.40
C ALA A 58 -8.66 -5.69 -10.60
N ARG A 59 -8.96 -6.73 -9.80
CA ARG A 59 -10.11 -6.81 -8.89
C ARG A 59 -9.69 -6.85 -7.42
N SER A 60 -8.47 -6.42 -7.10
CA SER A 60 -7.90 -6.38 -5.74
C SER A 60 -7.81 -7.75 -5.05
N ARG A 61 -7.81 -8.85 -5.83
CA ARG A 61 -7.63 -10.21 -5.30
C ARG A 61 -6.16 -10.56 -5.21
N ILE A 62 -5.81 -11.33 -4.17
CA ILE A 62 -4.45 -11.80 -3.89
C ILE A 62 -4.36 -13.33 -4.00
N SER A 63 -3.19 -13.89 -3.72
CA SER A 63 -2.92 -15.34 -3.82
C SER A 63 -3.78 -16.20 -2.86
N MET A 64 -4.15 -15.66 -1.69
CA MET A 64 -5.01 -16.34 -0.72
C MET A 64 -6.48 -16.00 -0.93
N GLU A 65 -7.29 -17.04 -1.16
CA GLU A 65 -8.74 -16.88 -1.32
C GLU A 65 -9.41 -16.34 -0.04
N GLY A 66 -10.33 -15.40 -0.21
CA GLY A 66 -11.05 -14.76 0.90
C GLY A 66 -10.34 -13.52 1.47
N LEU A 67 -9.10 -13.23 1.06
CA LEU A 67 -8.40 -11.99 1.42
C LEU A 67 -8.27 -11.07 0.20
N PHE A 68 -8.28 -9.76 0.46
CA PHE A 68 -8.17 -8.69 -0.54
C PHE A 68 -7.25 -7.60 0.01
N ALA A 69 -6.57 -6.89 -0.88
CA ALA A 69 -5.70 -5.77 -0.52
C ALA A 69 -6.00 -4.56 -1.42
N ALA A 70 -5.93 -3.35 -0.86
CA ALA A 70 -6.19 -2.11 -1.56
C ALA A 70 -5.39 -0.95 -0.95
N GLY A 71 -5.13 0.08 -1.75
CA GLY A 71 -4.37 1.27 -1.33
C GLY A 71 -2.86 1.06 -1.42
N ASP A 72 -2.12 1.87 -0.67
CA ASP A 72 -0.66 2.00 -0.81
C ASP A 72 0.13 0.72 -0.44
N VAL A 73 -0.52 -0.25 0.19
CA VAL A 73 0.07 -1.56 0.49
C VAL A 73 0.17 -2.46 -0.76
N THR A 74 -0.54 -2.13 -1.84
CA THR A 74 -0.58 -2.92 -3.08
C THR A 74 0.43 -2.41 -4.10
N GLU A 75 0.90 -3.31 -4.97
CA GLU A 75 1.79 -2.90 -6.05
C GLU A 75 1.07 -1.89 -6.97
N SER A 76 1.75 -0.80 -7.33
CA SER A 76 1.22 0.15 -8.31
C SER A 76 1.30 -0.50 -9.69
N SER A 77 0.15 -0.86 -10.27
CA SER A 77 0.06 -1.47 -11.60
C SER A 77 0.37 -0.43 -12.70
N SER A 78 1.62 0.00 -12.84
CA SER A 78 2.06 0.95 -13.88
C SER A 78 2.65 0.27 -15.12
N SER A 79 2.63 -1.06 -15.17
CA SER A 79 3.01 -1.82 -16.36
C SER A 79 2.19 -3.09 -16.39
N GLU A 80 1.60 -3.38 -17.53
CA GLU A 80 0.74 -4.53 -17.83
C GLU A 80 1.49 -5.86 -17.58
N SER A 81 1.67 -6.20 -16.30
CA SER A 81 2.21 -7.48 -15.88
C SER A 81 1.04 -8.43 -15.84
N SER A 82 1.03 -9.35 -16.79
CA SER A 82 0.15 -10.50 -16.82
C SER A 82 0.33 -11.28 -15.52
N SER A 83 -0.47 -10.97 -14.49
CA SER A 83 -0.42 -11.69 -13.23
C SER A 83 -0.67 -13.17 -13.52
N PRO A 84 0.28 -14.09 -13.26
CA PRO A 84 -0.01 -15.51 -13.36
C PRO A 84 -1.19 -15.82 -12.44
N SER A 85 -2.14 -16.62 -12.90
CA SER A 85 -3.29 -16.99 -12.07
C SER A 85 -2.77 -17.57 -10.75
N PRO A 86 -3.43 -17.29 -9.61
CA PRO A 86 -2.98 -17.77 -8.32
C PRO A 86 -2.82 -19.29 -8.40
N ARG A 87 -1.58 -19.77 -8.23
CA ARG A 87 -1.33 -21.20 -8.10
C ARG A 87 -2.06 -21.65 -6.84
N ALA A 88 -3.01 -22.56 -7.03
CA ALA A 88 -3.85 -23.08 -5.95
C ALA A 88 -2.98 -23.46 -4.74
N PRO A 89 -3.29 -22.96 -3.53
CA PRO A 89 -2.52 -23.31 -2.35
C PRO A 89 -2.62 -24.83 -2.13
N LYS A 90 -1.50 -25.45 -1.70
CA LYS A 90 -1.50 -26.84 -1.24
C LYS A 90 -2.50 -26.93 -0.09
N ARG A 91 -3.64 -27.54 -0.38
CA ARG A 91 -4.80 -27.68 0.51
C ARG A 91 -4.38 -28.22 1.88
N HIS A 92 -4.23 -27.33 2.86
CA HIS A 92 -4.49 -27.67 4.24
C HIS A 92 -5.95 -27.28 4.50
N LEU A 93 -6.80 -28.29 4.61
CA LEU A 93 -8.26 -28.17 4.70
C LEU A 93 -8.63 -27.43 5.99
N TRP A 94 -8.99 -26.15 5.88
CA TRP A 94 -9.76 -25.46 6.92
C TRP A 94 -11.25 -25.74 6.69
N PRO A 95 -12.06 -26.04 7.72
CA PRO A 95 -13.49 -26.25 7.53
C PRO A 95 -14.16 -24.93 7.14
N THR A 96 -14.70 -24.86 5.92
CA THR A 96 -15.53 -23.74 5.48
C THR A 96 -16.93 -23.89 6.06
N SER A 97 -17.25 -23.14 7.12
CA SER A 97 -18.65 -22.87 7.44
C SER A 97 -19.17 -21.90 6.38
N THR A 98 -19.97 -22.40 5.46
CA THR A 98 -20.64 -21.61 4.42
C THR A 98 -21.52 -20.53 5.03
N CYS A 99 -21.18 -19.27 4.80
CA CYS A 99 -22.08 -18.15 5.06
C CYS A 99 -23.16 -18.15 3.96
N SER A 100 -24.33 -18.74 4.25
CA SER A 100 -25.45 -18.79 3.32
C SER A 100 -26.18 -17.45 3.30
N ALA A 101 -25.89 -16.60 2.32
CA ALA A 101 -26.72 -15.45 2.02
C ALA A 101 -28.06 -15.95 1.45
N LYS A 102 -29.14 -15.85 2.23
CA LYS A 102 -30.50 -16.11 1.74
C LYS A 102 -30.97 -14.94 0.86
N PRO A 103 -31.55 -15.18 -0.32
CA PRO A 103 -32.14 -14.12 -1.13
C PRO A 103 -33.43 -13.60 -0.46
N THR A 104 -33.46 -12.31 -0.12
CA THR A 104 -34.68 -11.63 0.33
C THR A 104 -35.62 -11.46 -0.86
N SER A 105 -36.69 -12.25 -0.91
CA SER A 105 -37.78 -12.03 -1.85
C SER A 105 -38.54 -10.75 -1.47
N LEU A 106 -38.37 -9.70 -2.26
CA LEU A 106 -39.16 -8.48 -2.16
C LEU A 106 -40.56 -8.76 -2.72
N ALA A 107 -41.51 -9.08 -1.84
CA ALA A 107 -42.93 -9.14 -2.21
C ALA A 107 -43.52 -7.73 -2.17
N ARG A 108 -44.03 -7.29 -3.33
CA ARG A 108 -44.84 -6.09 -3.52
C ARG A 108 -45.96 -5.97 -2.47
N ARG A 109 -46.21 -4.74 -2.03
CA ARG A 109 -47.54 -4.24 -1.72
C ARG A 109 -47.77 -2.99 -2.56
#